data_AF-A0A2J8S7P9-F1
#
_entry.id   AF-A0A2J8S7P9-F1
#
_cell.length_a   1.000
_cell.length_b   1.000
_cell.length_c   1.000
_cell.angle_alpha   90.00
_cell.angle_beta   90.00
_cell.angle_gamma   90.00
#
_symmetry.space_group_name_H-M   'P 1'
#
loop_
_entity.id
_entity.type
_entity.pdbx_description
1 polymer ?
#
loop_
_entity_poly.entity_id
_entity_poly.type
_entity_poly.pdbx_seq_one_letter_code
_entity_poly.pdbx_strand_id
1 'polypeptide(L)'
;MAKTPSDHLLSTLEELVPYDFEKFKFKLQNTSVEKEHSRIPRSQIQRARPVKMATLLVTYYGEEYAVQLTLQVLRAINQRLLAEELHRAAIQGHWRHLAQG
;
A
#
# COMPACT_ATOMS: atom_id res chain seq x y z
N MET A 1 21.32 -0.57 -6.93
CA MET A 1 20.42 0.54 -6.55
C MET A 1 19.64 0.11 -5.33
N ALA A 2 19.50 0.95 -4.30
CA ALA A 2 18.62 0.65 -3.18
C ALA A 2 17.17 0.69 -3.68
N LYS A 3 16.31 -0.23 -3.21
CA LYS A 3 14.89 -0.23 -3.55
C LYS A 3 14.21 1.00 -2.94
N THR A 4 13.37 1.66 -3.73
CA THR A 4 12.52 2.78 -3.30
C THR A 4 11.28 2.27 -2.56
N PRO A 5 10.58 3.11 -1.78
CA PRO A 5 9.28 2.75 -1.21
C PRO A 5 8.28 2.26 -2.26
N SER A 6 8.30 2.88 -3.44
CA SER A 6 7.50 2.48 -4.59
C SER A 6 7.80 1.03 -5.04
N ASP A 7 9.08 0.62 -5.04
CA ASP A 7 9.48 -0.75 -5.39
C ASP A 7 8.99 -1.78 -4.36
N HIS A 8 9.01 -1.40 -3.07
CA HIS A 8 8.51 -2.26 -2.00
C HIS A 8 6.98 -2.42 -2.05
N LEU A 9 6.25 -1.32 -2.28
CA LEU A 9 4.80 -1.36 -2.50
C LEU A 9 4.45 -2.25 -3.70
N LEU A 10 5.16 -2.10 -4.81
CA LEU A 10 4.95 -2.93 -5.99
C LEU A 10 5.16 -4.41 -5.67
N SER A 11 6.32 -4.76 -5.11
CA SER A 11 6.67 -6.14 -4.77
C SER A 11 5.58 -6.76 -3.88
N THR A 12 5.15 -6.05 -2.82
CA THR A 12 4.11 -6.53 -1.91
C THR A 12 2.75 -6.73 -2.60
N LEU A 13 2.37 -5.85 -3.53
CA LEU A 13 1.10 -5.97 -4.26
C LEU A 13 1.11 -7.07 -5.32
N GLU A 14 2.29 -7.44 -5.84
CA GLU A 14 2.46 -8.55 -6.80
C GLU A 14 2.40 -9.92 -6.13
N GLU A 15 2.78 -10.02 -4.85
CA GLU A 15 2.67 -11.25 -4.05
C GLU A 15 1.21 -11.58 -3.66
N LEU A 16 0.29 -10.62 -3.78
CA LEU A 16 -1.13 -10.88 -3.54
C LEU A 16 -1.71 -11.74 -4.66
N VAL A 17 -2.27 -12.90 -4.30
CA VAL A 17 -3.09 -13.68 -5.23
C VAL A 17 -4.29 -12.86 -5.71
N PRO A 18 -4.84 -13.13 -6.91
CA PRO A 18 -5.87 -12.29 -7.52
C PRO A 18 -7.08 -12.01 -6.61
N TYR A 19 -7.52 -13.00 -5.83
CA TYR A 19 -8.63 -12.85 -4.91
C TYR A 19 -8.34 -11.88 -3.76
N ASP A 20 -7.14 -11.95 -3.18
CA ASP A 20 -6.73 -11.05 -2.10
C ASP A 20 -6.42 -9.65 -2.61
N PHE A 21 -5.97 -9.52 -3.87
CA PHE A 21 -5.82 -8.21 -4.51
C PHE A 21 -7.17 -7.53 -4.76
N GLU A 22 -8.22 -8.27 -5.11
CA GLU A 22 -9.58 -7.72 -5.19
C GLU A 22 -10.10 -7.29 -3.80
N LYS A 23 -9.84 -8.07 -2.74
CA LYS A 23 -10.12 -7.64 -1.37
C LYS A 23 -9.36 -6.38 -0.98
N PHE A 24 -8.08 -6.28 -1.38
CA PHE A 24 -7.25 -5.10 -1.16
C PHE A 24 -7.90 -3.87 -1.77
N LYS A 25 -8.28 -3.92 -3.06
CA LYS A 25 -8.99 -2.83 -3.75
C LYS A 25 -10.27 -2.44 -3.03
N PHE A 26 -11.11 -3.41 -2.67
CA PHE A 26 -12.35 -3.16 -1.96
C PHE A 26 -12.10 -2.49 -0.61
N LYS A 27 -11.14 -3.00 0.16
CA LYS A 27 -10.84 -2.46 1.49
C LYS A 27 -10.23 -1.06 1.39
N LEU A 28 -9.30 -0.82 0.46
CA LEU A 28 -8.70 0.49 0.20
C LEU A 28 -9.77 1.56 -0.09
N GLN A 29 -10.79 1.24 -0.88
CA GLN A 29 -11.89 2.16 -1.17
C GLN A 29 -12.72 2.56 0.07
N ASN A 30 -12.75 1.69 1.07
CA ASN A 30 -13.54 1.84 2.30
C ASN A 30 -12.69 2.29 3.50
N THR A 31 -11.36 2.33 3.37
CA THR A 31 -10.47 2.91 4.38
C THR A 31 -10.54 4.43 4.30
N SER A 32 -10.64 5.09 5.45
CA SER A 32 -10.55 6.54 5.55
C SER A 32 -9.11 6.98 5.26
N VAL A 33 -8.97 8.02 4.45
CA VAL A 33 -7.69 8.71 4.25
C VAL A 33 -7.75 10.02 5.03
N GLU A 34 -6.59 10.55 5.41
CA GLU A 34 -6.50 11.84 6.09
C GLU A 34 -7.14 12.96 5.26
N LYS A 35 -7.72 13.96 5.94
CA LYS A 35 -8.55 15.00 5.30
C LYS A 35 -7.81 15.83 4.26
N GLU A 36 -6.48 15.88 4.34
CA GLU A 36 -5.62 16.65 3.45
C GLU A 36 -5.38 15.94 2.10
N HIS A 37 -5.62 14.63 2.04
CA HIS A 37 -5.41 13.85 0.83
C HIS A 37 -6.68 13.66 0.01
N SER A 38 -6.57 13.93 -1.30
CA SER A 38 -7.60 13.55 -2.26
C SER A 38 -7.69 12.03 -2.39
N ARG A 39 -8.90 11.47 -2.50
CA ARG A 39 -9.09 10.02 -2.70
C ARG A 39 -8.78 9.62 -4.14
N ILE A 40 -8.13 8.47 -4.31
CA ILE A 40 -8.01 7.84 -5.63
C ILE A 40 -9.43 7.53 -6.17
N PRO A 41 -9.76 7.91 -7.42
CA PRO A 41 -11.05 7.59 -8.01
C PRO A 41 -11.34 6.08 -8.00
N ARG A 42 -12.58 5.69 -7.64
CA ARG A 42 -12.99 4.27 -7.56
C ARG A 42 -12.76 3.52 -8.86
N SER A 43 -13.02 4.15 -10.00
CA SER A 43 -12.82 3.57 -11.34
C SER A 43 -11.35 3.23 -11.62
N GLN A 44 -10.41 4.05 -11.11
CA GLN A 44 -8.98 3.79 -11.22
C GLN A 44 -8.56 2.62 -10.31
N ILE A 45 -9.08 2.57 -9.08
CA ILE A 45 -8.80 1.45 -8.16
C ILE A 45 -9.26 0.11 -8.74
N GLN A 46 -10.49 0.05 -9.26
CA GLN A 46 -11.06 -1.20 -9.80
C GLN A 46 -10.24 -1.75 -10.97
N ARG A 47 -9.79 -0.87 -11.89
CA ARG A 47 -9.04 -1.25 -13.08
C ARG A 47 -7.53 -1.43 -12.85
N ALA A 48 -7.01 -1.00 -11.70
CA ALA A 48 -5.59 -1.05 -11.44
C ALA A 48 -5.10 -2.50 -11.32
N ARG A 49 -3.97 -2.77 -11.97
CA ARG A 49 -3.08 -3.91 -11.69
C ARG A 49 -2.04 -3.51 -10.62
N PRO A 50 -1.29 -4.43 -10.01
CA PRO A 50 -0.34 -4.13 -8.94
C PRO A 50 0.58 -2.93 -9.25
N VAL A 51 1.24 -2.93 -10.42
CA VAL A 51 2.06 -1.80 -10.90
C VAL A 51 1.31 -0.47 -10.85
N LYS A 52 0.12 -0.41 -11.45
CA LYS A 52 -0.66 0.84 -11.49
C LYS A 52 -1.15 1.25 -10.09
N MET A 53 -1.45 0.28 -9.23
CA MET A 53 -1.90 0.53 -7.86
C MET A 53 -0.79 1.17 -7.02
N ALA A 54 0.43 0.64 -7.08
CA ALA A 54 1.60 1.22 -6.41
C ALA A 54 1.82 2.68 -6.86
N THR A 55 1.78 2.94 -8.17
CA THR A 55 1.89 4.31 -8.70
C THR A 55 0.78 5.23 -8.19
N LEU A 56 -0.47 4.77 -8.16
CA LEU A 56 -1.60 5.57 -7.69
C LEU A 56 -1.47 5.92 -6.20
N LEU A 57 -1.09 4.95 -5.37
CA LEU A 57 -0.89 5.17 -3.93
C LEU A 57 0.16 6.25 -3.68
N VAL A 58 1.33 6.14 -4.32
CA VAL A 58 2.42 7.11 -4.16
C VAL A 58 2.05 8.48 -4.72
N THR A 59 1.36 8.52 -5.86
CA THR A 59 0.98 9.78 -6.52
C THR A 59 -0.04 10.57 -5.70
N TYR A 60 -1.02 9.89 -5.08
CA TYR A 60 -2.08 10.56 -4.33
C TYR A 60 -1.71 10.86 -2.88
N TYR A 61 -0.84 10.04 -2.29
CA TYR A 61 -0.59 10.08 -0.85
C TYR A 61 0.88 10.32 -0.47
N GLY A 62 1.81 10.30 -1.42
CA GLY A 62 3.24 10.30 -1.12
C GLY A 62 3.72 8.95 -0.60
N GLU A 63 5.03 8.74 -0.58
CA GLU A 63 5.63 7.43 -0.30
C GLU A 63 5.34 6.93 1.12
N GLU A 64 5.51 7.78 2.13
CA GLU A 64 5.35 7.39 3.53
C GLU A 64 3.91 6.97 3.85
N TYR A 65 2.94 7.82 3.50
CA TYR A 65 1.53 7.52 3.76
C TYR A 65 1.02 6.36 2.89
N ALA A 66 1.51 6.24 1.65
CA ALA A 66 1.18 5.09 0.80
C ALA A 66 1.58 3.75 1.47
N VAL A 67 2.75 3.70 2.11
CA VAL A 67 3.20 2.52 2.87
C VAL A 67 2.30 2.28 4.08
N GLN A 68 2.02 3.31 4.90
CA GLN A 68 1.14 3.16 6.08
C GLN A 68 -0.25 2.66 5.71
N LEU A 69 -0.87 3.27 4.69
CA LEU A 69 -2.19 2.89 4.21
C LEU A 69 -2.20 1.45 3.67
N THR A 70 -1.15 1.06 2.94
CA THR A 70 -1.01 -0.31 2.44
C THR A 70 -0.89 -1.31 3.58
N LEU A 71 -0.09 -1.02 4.60
CA LEU A 71 0.03 -1.85 5.81
C LEU A 71 -1.32 -2.04 6.51
N GLN A 72 -2.06 -0.95 6.70
CA GLN A 72 -3.38 -0.99 7.33
C GLN A 72 -4.35 -1.86 6.53
N VAL A 73 -4.38 -1.69 5.21
CA VAL A 73 -5.28 -2.46 4.33
C VAL A 73 -4.91 -3.94 4.31
N LEU A 74 -3.63 -4.28 4.20
CA LEU A 74 -3.15 -5.67 4.24
C LEU A 74 -3.53 -6.36 5.56
N ARG A 75 -3.28 -5.70 6.70
CA ARG A 75 -3.69 -6.20 8.03
C ARG A 75 -5.20 -6.45 8.09
N ALA A 76 -6.00 -5.53 7.52
CA ALA A 76 -7.45 -5.63 7.54
C ALA A 76 -8.03 -6.72 6.63
N ILE A 77 -7.29 -7.17 5.61
CA ILE A 77 -7.67 -8.31 4.76
C ILE A 77 -6.97 -9.62 5.18
N ASN A 78 -6.37 -9.64 6.38
CA ASN A 78 -5.63 -10.76 6.97
C ASN A 78 -4.35 -11.18 6.22
N GLN A 79 -3.76 -10.29 5.42
CA GLN A 79 -2.46 -10.47 4.76
C GLN A 79 -1.31 -10.03 5.69
N ARG A 80 -1.23 -10.65 6.87
CA ARG A 80 -0.34 -10.22 7.96
C ARG A 80 1.15 -10.42 7.63
N LEU A 81 1.50 -11.54 6.97
CA LEU A 81 2.88 -11.81 6.58
C LEU A 81 3.42 -10.75 5.63
N LEU A 82 2.68 -10.45 4.57
CA LEU A 82 3.03 -9.40 3.60
C LEU A 82 3.08 -8.00 4.25
N ALA A 83 2.18 -7.71 5.20
CA ALA A 83 2.24 -6.47 5.95
C ALA A 83 3.53 -6.37 6.79
N GLU A 84 3.95 -7.45 7.44
CA GLU A 84 5.20 -7.45 8.20
C GLU A 84 6.44 -7.33 7.32
N GLU A 85 6.46 -7.98 6.16
CA GLU A 85 7.56 -7.87 5.20
C GLU A 85 7.70 -6.45 4.66
N LEU A 86 6.59 -5.82 4.29
CA LEU A 86 6.56 -4.42 3.89
C LEU A 86 7.03 -3.50 5.02
N HIS A 87 6.62 -3.78 6.27
CA HIS A 87 7.03 -3.00 7.43
C HIS A 87 8.53 -3.13 7.72
N ARG A 88 9.09 -4.34 7.63
CA ARG A 88 10.52 -4.60 7.79
C ARG A 88 11.33 -3.89 6.71
N ALA A 89 10.89 -3.98 5.46
CA ALA A 89 11.50 -3.25 4.36
C ALA A 89 11.48 -1.74 4.60
N ALA A 90 10.38 -1.22 5.15
CA ALA A 90 10.27 0.18 5.46
C ALA A 90 11.24 0.62 6.59
N ILE A 91 11.38 -0.16 7.66
CA ILE A 91 12.31 0.17 8.75
C ILE A 91 13.77 0.17 8.29
N GLN A 92 14.14 -0.79 7.44
CA GLN A 92 15.52 -0.92 6.93
C GLN A 92 15.89 0.18 5.92
N GLY A 93 14.89 0.77 5.25
CA GLY A 93 15.05 1.80 4.23
C GLY A 93 15.25 3.24 4.72
N HIS A 94 15.52 3.48 6.01
CA HIS A 94 15.55 4.81 6.68
C HIS A 94 14.19 5.46 7.02
N TRP A 95 13.07 4.73 7.09
CA TRP A 95 11.75 5.31 7.46
C TRP A 95 11.43 5.14 8.97
N ARG A 96 12.29 5.66 9.85
CA ARG A 96 12.25 5.43 11.32
C ARG A 96 10.91 5.77 12.00
N HIS A 97 10.08 6.62 11.41
CA HIS A 97 8.80 7.05 11.98
C HIS A 97 7.63 6.10 11.66
N LEU A 98 7.76 5.21 10.67
CA LEU A 98 6.71 4.26 10.28
C LEU A 98 6.61 3.03 11.21
N ALA A 99 7.54 2.88 12.16
CA ALA A 99 7.67 1.72 13.05
C ALA A 99 6.71 1.73 14.26
N GLN A 100 6.03 2.85 14.54
CA GLN A 100 5.33 3.07 15.82
C GLN A 100 3.79 3.09 15.71
N GLY A 101 3.21 2.63 14.58
CA GLY A 101 1.77 2.68 14.28
C GLY A 101 1.06 1.33 14.17
#